data_AF-A0A7C2LUH1-F1
#
_entry.id   AF-A0A7C2LUH1-F1
#
_cell.length_a   1.000
_cell.length_b   1.000
_cell.length_c   1.000
_cell.angle_alpha   90.00
_cell.angle_beta   90.00
_cell.angle_gamma   90.00
#
_symmetry.space_group_name_H-M   'P 1'
#
loop_
_entity.id
_entity.type
_entity.pdbx_description
1 polymer ?
#
loop_
_entity_poly.entity_id
_entity_poly.type
_entity_poly.pdbx_seq_one_letter_code
_entity_poly.pdbx_strand_id
1 'polypeptide(L)' 'LSVPHPRLTERRFVLRPLLELDPGLTDPRNHVPLWKYLEKTLTQGVYFHSFSRYTKRSLLSGIDVPEKAAPA' A
#
# COMPACT_ATOMS: atom_id res chain seq x y z
N LEU A 1 -7.56 -23.77 -1.55
CA LEU A 1 -7.50 -22.44 -2.19
C LEU A 1 -8.86 -21.76 -1.98
N SER A 2 -8.89 -20.48 -1.60
CA SER A 2 -10.14 -19.72 -1.39
C SER A 2 -9.99 -18.33 -2.00
N VAL A 3 -10.93 -17.95 -2.87
CA VAL A 3 -10.98 -16.65 -3.54
C VAL A 3 -12.40 -16.10 -3.41
N PRO A 4 -12.60 -14.88 -2.85
CA PRO A 4 -11.60 -14.06 -2.14
C PRO A 4 -11.14 -14.71 -0.82
N HIS A 5 -9.99 -14.27 -0.29
CA HIS A 5 -9.49 -14.76 1.00
C HIS A 5 -10.53 -14.49 2.13
N PRO A 6 -10.80 -15.45 3.05
CA PRO A 6 -11.85 -15.31 4.06
C PRO A 6 -11.81 -14.00 4.86
N ARG A 7 -10.61 -13.61 5.30
CA ARG A 7 -10.29 -12.39 6.06
C ARG A 7 -9.84 -11.18 5.23
N LEU A 8 -10.18 -11.13 3.93
CA LEU A 8 -9.81 -9.99 3.07
C LEU A 8 -10.31 -8.66 3.65
N THR A 9 -11.53 -8.65 4.18
CA THR A 9 -12.24 -7.49 4.71
C THR A 9 -11.70 -6.97 6.05
N GLU A 10 -10.72 -7.65 6.66
CA GLU A 10 -10.10 -7.26 7.93
C GLU A 10 -8.75 -6.56 7.76
N ARG A 11 -8.25 -6.46 6.51
CA ARG A 11 -6.86 -6.08 6.23
C ARG A 11 -6.80 -4.79 5.43
N ARG A 12 -6.41 -3.69 6.08
CA ARG A 12 -6.29 -2.37 5.45
C ARG A 12 -5.31 -2.34 4.29
N PHE A 13 -4.18 -3.02 4.40
CA PHE A 13 -3.16 -3.03 3.34
C PHE A 13 -3.65 -3.72 2.05
N VAL A 14 -4.76 -4.46 2.10
CA VAL A 14 -5.42 -5.03 0.93
C VAL A 14 -6.56 -4.12 0.47
N LEU A 15 -7.43 -3.71 1.41
CA LEU A 15 -8.60 -2.88 1.11
C LEU A 15 -8.22 -1.53 0.50
N ARG A 16 -7.19 -0.86 1.05
CA ARG A 16 -6.80 0.48 0.62
C ARG A 16 -6.31 0.50 -0.83
N PRO A 17 -5.33 -0.35 -1.24
CA PRO A 17 -4.93 -0.40 -2.65
C PRO A 17 -6.05 -0.83 -3.60
N LEU A 18 -6.94 -1.76 -3.20
CA LEU A 18 -8.06 -2.16 -4.05
C LEU A 18 -9.02 -1.00 -4.35
N LEU A 19 -9.37 -0.22 -3.31
CA LEU A 19 -10.25 0.94 -3.45
C LEU A 19 -9.58 2.13 -4.14
N GLU A 20 -8.25 2.21 -4.15
CA GLU A 20 -7.49 3.18 -4.96
C GLU A 20 -7.56 2.83 -6.45
N LEU A 21 -7.68 1.55 -6.80
CA LEU A 21 -7.86 1.09 -8.19
C LEU A 21 -9.30 1.25 -8.66
N ASP A 22 -10.27 0.79 -7.87
CA ASP A 22 -11.71 0.93 -8.17
C ASP A 22 -12.53 1.14 -6.86
N PRO A 23 -13.04 2.36 -6.63
CA PRO A 23 -13.88 2.67 -5.47
C PRO A 23 -15.23 1.95 -5.44
N GLY A 24 -15.70 1.47 -6.60
CA GLY A 24 -16.99 0.79 -6.77
C GLY A 24 -16.97 -0.70 -6.45
N LEU A 25 -15.82 -1.27 -6.06
CA LEU A 25 -15.70 -2.69 -5.78
C LEU A 25 -16.62 -3.17 -4.67
N THR A 26 -17.22 -4.34 -4.90
CA THR A 26 -18.08 -5.06 -3.95
C THR A 26 -17.51 -6.43 -3.64
N ASP A 27 -17.75 -6.93 -2.43
CA ASP A 27 -17.39 -8.30 -2.07
C ASP A 27 -18.31 -9.29 -2.81
N PRO A 28 -17.79 -10.20 -3.65
CA PRO A 28 -18.60 -11.11 -4.45
C PRO A 28 -19.40 -12.12 -3.61
N ARG A 29 -19.11 -12.27 -2.31
CA ARG A 29 -19.81 -13.19 -1.42
C ARG A 29 -21.15 -12.65 -0.93
N ASN A 30 -21.29 -11.32 -0.85
CA ASN A 30 -22.45 -10.67 -0.23
C ASN A 30 -22.86 -9.34 -0.90
N HIS A 31 -22.18 -8.93 -1.97
CA HIS A 31 -22.38 -7.69 -2.72
C HIS A 31 -22.24 -6.40 -1.89
N VAL A 32 -21.58 -6.45 -0.74
CA VAL A 32 -21.33 -5.27 0.09
C VAL A 32 -20.14 -4.49 -0.47
N PRO A 33 -20.25 -3.15 -0.61
CA PRO A 33 -19.13 -2.32 -1.05
C PRO A 33 -17.91 -2.43 -0.12
N LEU A 34 -16.72 -2.56 -0.70
CA LEU A 34 -15.49 -2.80 0.07
C LEU A 34 -15.11 -1.63 0.98
N TRP A 35 -15.50 -0.41 0.62
CA TRP A 35 -15.24 0.79 1.42
C TRP A 35 -15.88 0.74 2.81
N LYS A 36 -17.00 0.02 2.98
CA LYS A 36 -17.64 -0.17 4.30
C LYS A 36 -16.76 -0.95 5.29
N TYR A 37 -15.87 -1.80 4.79
CA TYR A 37 -14.94 -2.53 5.64
C TYR A 37 -13.70 -1.69 6.01
N LEU A 38 -13.39 -0.65 5.22
CA LEU A 38 -12.21 0.20 5.46
C LEU A 38 -12.33 0.94 6.80
N GLU A 39 -13.52 1.39 7.17
CA GLU A 39 -13.80 2.08 8.44
C GLU A 39 -13.37 1.25 9.65
N LYS A 40 -13.56 -0.07 9.59
CA LYS A 40 -13.20 -1.01 10.68
C LYS A 40 -11.70 -1.22 10.83
N THR A 41 -10.90 -0.76 9.86
CA THR A 41 -9.45 -1.01 9.80
C THR A 41 -8.63 0.28 9.95
N LEU A 42 -9.24 1.40 10.35
CA LEU A 42 -8.58 2.71 10.43
C LEU A 42 -7.39 2.76 11.40
N THR A 43 -7.36 1.89 12.41
CA THR A 43 -6.26 1.80 13.38
C THR A 43 -5.01 1.13 12.82
N GLN A 44 -5.10 0.46 11.65
CA GLN A 44 -3.96 -0.20 11.02
C GLN A 44 -3.14 0.83 10.22
N GLY A 45 -1.87 1.04 10.59
CA GLY A 45 -0.98 1.95 9.86
C GLY A 45 -0.59 1.38 8.49
N VAL A 46 -0.99 2.06 7.41
CA VAL A 46 -0.58 1.75 6.03
C VAL A 46 0.04 3.01 5.44
N TYR A 47 1.30 2.89 5.01
CA TYR A 47 2.11 4.02 4.57
C TYR A 47 2.64 3.75 3.17
N PHE A 48 2.72 4.80 2.35
CA PHE A 48 3.42 4.71 1.07
C PHE A 48 4.90 4.51 1.31
N HIS A 49 5.48 3.51 0.62
CA HIS A 49 6.92 3.31 0.59
C HIS A 49 7.48 3.91 -0.70
N SER A 50 8.53 4.73 -0.57
CA SER A 50 9.32 5.20 -1.72
C SER A 50 10.57 4.35 -1.84
N PHE A 51 10.72 3.67 -2.98
CA PHE A 51 11.88 2.81 -3.27
C PHE A 51 13.18 3.57 -3.58
N SER A 52 13.23 4.89 -3.38
CA SER A 52 14.39 5.73 -3.69
C SER A 52 15.72 5.24 -3.09
N ARG A 53 15.68 4.45 -1.99
CA ARG A 53 16.88 3.82 -1.41
C ARG A 53 17.38 2.56 -2.13
N TYR A 54 16.52 1.83 -2.84
CA TYR A 54 16.88 0.57 -3.52
C TYR A 54 17.19 0.78 -5.00
N THR A 55 16.58 1.79 -5.62
CA THR A 55 16.92 2.24 -6.99
C THR A 55 17.95 3.37 -6.95
N LYS A 56 19.09 3.15 -6.27
CA LYS A 56 20.32 3.83 -6.73
C LYS A 56 20.65 3.23 -8.09
N ARG A 57 20.19 3.89 -9.16
CA ARG A 57 20.70 3.68 -10.50
C ARG A 57 22.16 4.12 -10.50
N SER A 58 23.05 3.23 -10.05
CA SER A 58 24.50 3.32 -10.29
C SER A 58 24.77 3.09 -11.77
N LEU A 59 24.14 3.87 -12.65
CA LEU A 59 24.21 3.69 -14.09
C LEU A 59 23.81 4.97 -14.85
N LEU A 60 24.07 6.17 -14.30
CA LEU A 60 24.24 7.40 -15.08
C LEU A 60 25.19 8.36 -14.32
N SER A 61 26.48 8.25 -14.66
CA SER A 61 27.48 9.35 -14.76
C SER A 61 27.72 10.30 -13.57
N GLY A 62 28.78 10.02 -12.81
CA GLY A 62 29.92 10.96 -12.70
C GLY A 62 29.70 12.32 -12.05
N ILE A 63 28.88 12.44 -11.00
CA ILE A 63 28.88 13.65 -10.15
C ILE A 63 28.96 13.22 -8.69
N ASP A 64 30.12 13.49 -8.10
CA ASP A 64 30.40 13.37 -6.67
C ASP A 64 29.52 14.39 -5.91
N VAL A 65 28.70 13.92 -4.97
CA VAL A 65 27.93 14.79 -4.07
C VAL A 65 28.24 14.35 -2.64
N PRO A 66 28.79 15.24 -1.79
CA PRO A 66 29.26 14.85 -0.47
C PRO A 66 28.09 14.52 0.46
N GLU A 67 28.24 13.39 1.14
CA GLU A 67 27.37 12.91 2.20
C GLU A 67 27.47 13.83 3.42
N LYS A 68 26.50 14.74 3.60
CA LYS A 68 26.38 15.52 4.83
C LYS A 68 25.25 14.98 5.72
N ALA A 69 25.69 14.25 6.75
CA ALA A 69 25.13 14.01 8.08
C ALA A 69 23.62 14.17 8.29
N ALA A 70 22.95 13.07 8.66
CA ALA A 70 21.68 13.10 9.37
C ALA A 70 21.88 13.58 10.83
N PRO A 71 20.96 14.40 11.40
CA PRO A 71 21.05 14.85 12.78
C PRO A 71 20.73 13.73 13.78
N ALA A 72 21.37 13.85 14.95
CA ALA A 72 21.36 12.96 16.10
C ALA A 72 19.99 12.81 16.79
#